data_AF-A0A967ZE35-F1
#
_entry.id   AF-A0A967ZE35-F1
#
_cell.length_a   1.000
_cell.length_b   1.000
_cell.length_c   1.000
_cell.angle_alpha   90.00
_cell.angle_beta   90.00
_cell.angle_gamma   90.00
#
_symmetry.space_group_name_H-M   'P 1'
#
loop_
_entity.id
_entity.type
_entity.pdbx_description
1 polymer ?
#
loop_
_entity_poly.entity_id
_entity_poly.type
_entity_poly.pdbx_seq_one_letter_code
_entity_poly.pdbx_strand_id
1 'polypeptide(L)'
;MKRASSKAESEVFSLNVNGGRVEVEVDAEMPLLWVLRDRLDLKGTKYGCGTGYCGACLVLIDGEPNHACMVPVKRVGKRAVTTIEGFADQADHALIDTWVAERVPQCGYCQPAQIVAAQALFDKSPKPKKEATAEAMDDVLCRCGTYQRIRTAISAVAAGRARKAAEPAALAGQIVMAEPQGTFINEWVCIEPDNSAVLVINHSEMGQGALNAVATLIAEELEVELSQVRVATAPADRKYNNPTFDTQLTGGSTTVSGEWERLRLAGATVREKLIGAAAAIWDVDQAQCHAESGVVVHEPTGRRLSYSELAERAARGAEPENVALKPPSEFRLIGRSS
;
A
#
# COMPACT_ATOMS: atom_id res chain seq x y z
N MET A 1 -50.98 -13.81 -2.07
CA MET A 1 -50.38 -13.81 -0.71
C MET A 1 -49.53 -12.56 -0.56
N LYS A 2 -50.01 -11.56 0.19
CA LYS A 2 -49.23 -10.37 0.53
C LYS A 2 -48.17 -10.79 1.54
N ARG A 3 -46.87 -10.70 1.21
CA ARG A 3 -45.80 -10.77 2.23
C ARG A 3 -45.97 -9.55 3.12
N ALA A 4 -46.36 -9.77 4.37
CA ALA A 4 -46.32 -8.74 5.39
C ALA A 4 -44.87 -8.26 5.51
N SER A 5 -44.63 -6.99 5.21
CA SER A 5 -43.40 -6.30 5.59
C SER A 5 -43.50 -6.09 7.09
N SER A 6 -42.94 -7.02 7.87
CA SER A 6 -42.68 -6.78 9.28
C SER A 6 -41.62 -5.68 9.36
N LYS A 7 -41.95 -4.56 9.99
CA LYS A 7 -40.94 -3.63 10.50
C LYS A 7 -39.96 -4.48 11.32
N ALA A 8 -38.71 -4.56 10.89
CA ALA A 8 -37.63 -5.07 11.73
C ALA A 8 -37.60 -4.24 13.01
N GLU A 9 -37.99 -4.83 14.14
CA GLU A 9 -37.87 -4.17 15.45
C GLU A 9 -36.39 -4.19 15.83
N SER A 10 -35.80 -3.00 15.97
CA SER A 10 -34.44 -2.85 16.46
C SER A 10 -34.41 -3.10 17.97
N GLU A 11 -33.45 -3.90 18.42
CA GLU A 11 -33.23 -4.23 19.83
C GLU A 11 -31.82 -3.78 20.25
N VAL A 12 -31.64 -3.46 21.54
CA VAL A 12 -30.33 -3.10 22.08
C VAL A 12 -29.59 -4.36 22.54
N PHE A 13 -28.42 -4.61 21.96
CA PHE A 13 -27.52 -5.70 22.34
C PHE A 13 -26.25 -5.15 23.00
N SER A 14 -25.88 -5.72 24.15
CA SER A 14 -24.57 -5.49 24.79
C SER A 14 -23.59 -6.58 24.33
N LEU A 15 -22.58 -6.21 23.55
CA LEU A 15 -21.55 -7.10 23.01
C LEU A 15 -20.21 -6.90 23.72
N ASN A 16 -19.39 -7.96 23.79
CA ASN A 16 -18.00 -7.89 24.21
C ASN A 16 -17.11 -8.04 22.97
N VAL A 17 -16.54 -6.95 22.47
CA VAL A 17 -15.75 -6.91 21.23
C VAL A 17 -14.36 -6.39 21.53
N ASN A 18 -13.32 -7.14 21.17
CA ASN A 18 -11.91 -6.82 21.42
C ASN A 18 -11.61 -6.47 22.89
N GLY A 19 -12.29 -7.14 23.83
CA GLY A 19 -12.17 -6.91 25.27
C GLY A 19 -12.98 -5.72 25.82
N GLY A 20 -13.61 -4.93 24.94
CA GLY A 20 -14.48 -3.80 25.30
C GLY A 20 -15.96 -4.16 25.27
N ARG A 21 -16.74 -3.64 26.22
CA ARG A 21 -18.21 -3.75 26.18
C ARG A 21 -18.80 -2.61 25.36
N VAL A 22 -19.64 -2.93 24.38
CA VAL A 22 -20.31 -1.97 23.50
C VAL A 22 -21.80 -2.28 23.42
N GLU A 23 -22.63 -1.25 23.34
CA GLU A 23 -24.08 -1.38 23.10
C GLU A 23 -24.40 -0.99 21.67
N VAL A 24 -25.24 -1.77 21.00
CA VAL A 24 -25.67 -1.53 19.62
C VAL A 24 -27.16 -1.75 19.48
N GLU A 25 -27.84 -0.83 18.79
CA GLU A 25 -29.27 -0.95 18.48
C GLU A 25 -29.45 -1.44 17.03
N VAL A 26 -29.89 -2.68 16.85
CA VAL A 26 -29.97 -3.35 15.54
C VAL A 26 -31.07 -4.40 15.50
N ASP A 27 -31.48 -4.81 14.30
CA ASP A 27 -32.34 -5.98 14.12
C ASP A 27 -31.65 -7.26 14.64
N ALA A 28 -32.40 -8.10 15.37
CA ALA A 28 -31.87 -9.31 16.00
C ALA A 28 -31.30 -10.35 15.03
N GLU A 29 -31.79 -10.38 13.78
CA GLU A 29 -31.29 -11.24 12.70
C GLU A 29 -30.09 -10.62 11.96
N MET A 30 -29.75 -9.35 12.22
CA MET A 30 -28.61 -8.70 11.57
C MET A 30 -27.35 -9.53 11.77
N PRO A 31 -26.68 -9.97 10.68
CA PRO A 31 -25.40 -10.65 10.78
C PRO A 31 -24.37 -9.82 11.55
N LEU A 32 -23.61 -10.48 12.41
CA LEU A 32 -22.53 -9.89 13.21
C LEU A 32 -21.55 -9.10 12.33
N LEU A 33 -21.31 -9.56 11.08
CA LEU A 33 -20.51 -8.84 10.11
C LEU A 33 -20.94 -7.37 9.91
N TRP A 34 -22.25 -7.11 9.78
CA TRP A 34 -22.75 -5.76 9.56
C TRP A 34 -22.76 -4.94 10.84
N VAL A 35 -22.95 -5.57 11.99
CA VAL A 35 -22.79 -4.90 13.30
C VAL A 35 -21.35 -4.41 13.47
N LEU A 36 -20.37 -5.29 13.30
CA LEU A 36 -18.94 -4.95 13.43
C LEU A 36 -18.54 -3.84 12.46
N ARG A 37 -18.91 -3.98 11.19
CA ARG A 37 -18.50 -3.03 10.16
C ARG A 37 -19.26 -1.73 10.26
N ASP A 38 -20.59 -1.74 10.27
CA ASP A 38 -21.40 -0.54 10.00
C ASP A 38 -21.86 0.17 11.28
N ARG A 39 -21.91 -0.54 12.41
CA ARG A 39 -22.26 0.07 13.71
C ARG A 39 -21.06 0.37 14.57
N LEU A 40 -20.02 -0.48 14.53
CA LEU A 40 -18.82 -0.33 15.35
C LEU A 40 -17.60 0.20 14.58
N ASP A 41 -17.73 0.42 13.26
CA ASP A 41 -16.66 0.87 12.36
C ASP A 41 -15.40 -0.01 12.34
N LEU A 42 -15.53 -1.29 12.71
CA LEU A 42 -14.47 -2.29 12.65
C LEU A 42 -14.43 -2.91 11.25
N LYS A 43 -13.81 -2.18 10.31
CA LYS A 43 -13.80 -2.51 8.88
C LYS A 43 -12.78 -3.57 8.48
N GLY A 44 -11.95 -4.05 9.40
CA GLY A 44 -10.95 -5.10 9.21
C GLY A 44 -11.56 -6.43 8.81
N THR A 45 -12.66 -6.85 9.44
CA THR A 45 -13.48 -7.99 9.01
C THR A 45 -14.16 -7.69 7.67
N LYS A 46 -13.95 -8.51 6.64
CA LYS A 46 -14.36 -8.18 5.26
C LYS A 46 -15.62 -8.93 4.80
N TYR A 47 -16.36 -8.33 3.86
CA TYR A 47 -17.47 -8.96 3.16
C TYR A 47 -17.01 -9.53 1.82
N GLY A 48 -16.86 -10.86 1.71
CA GLY A 48 -16.48 -11.50 0.44
C GLY A 48 -17.64 -12.11 -0.33
N CYS A 49 -18.41 -13.00 0.30
CA CYS A 49 -19.50 -13.75 -0.36
C CYS A 49 -20.85 -13.71 0.36
N GLY A 50 -20.89 -13.46 1.67
CA GLY A 50 -22.13 -13.47 2.47
C GLY A 50 -22.73 -14.86 2.75
N THR A 51 -22.10 -15.94 2.28
CA THR A 51 -22.63 -17.31 2.33
C THR A 51 -21.72 -18.29 3.10
N GLY A 52 -20.71 -17.76 3.80
CA GLY A 52 -19.74 -18.56 4.56
C GLY A 52 -18.53 -19.02 3.74
N TYR A 53 -18.66 -19.35 2.46
CA TYR A 53 -17.60 -20.04 1.70
C TYR A 53 -16.23 -19.36 1.64
N CYS A 54 -16.15 -18.02 1.57
CA CYS A 54 -14.88 -17.35 1.32
C CYS A 54 -13.99 -17.16 2.56
N GLY A 55 -14.56 -17.25 3.77
CA GLY A 55 -13.84 -16.98 5.03
C GLY A 55 -13.38 -15.53 5.29
N ALA A 56 -13.50 -14.59 4.34
CA ALA A 56 -12.99 -13.22 4.54
C ALA A 56 -13.62 -12.45 5.73
N CYS A 57 -14.76 -12.92 6.24
CA CYS A 57 -15.46 -12.37 7.39
C CYS A 57 -15.12 -13.07 8.73
N LEU A 58 -14.01 -13.82 8.79
CA LEU A 58 -13.66 -14.58 9.97
C LEU A 58 -13.38 -13.67 11.18
N VAL A 59 -13.93 -14.04 12.32
CA VAL A 59 -13.68 -13.46 13.64
C VAL A 59 -13.54 -14.61 14.64
N LEU A 60 -13.00 -14.34 15.83
CA LEU A 60 -13.07 -15.30 16.93
C LEU A 60 -14.31 -15.03 17.78
N ILE A 61 -15.04 -16.08 18.15
CA ILE A 61 -16.10 -16.02 19.17
C ILE A 61 -15.70 -17.02 20.26
N ASP A 62 -15.41 -16.53 21.45
CA ASP A 62 -14.79 -17.29 22.55
C ASP A 62 -13.51 -18.03 22.12
N GLY A 63 -12.68 -17.39 21.29
CA GLY A 63 -11.42 -17.95 20.77
C GLY A 63 -11.60 -18.88 19.56
N GLU A 64 -12.83 -19.21 19.15
CA GLU A 64 -13.09 -20.10 18.04
C GLU A 64 -13.39 -19.36 16.73
N PRO A 65 -12.78 -19.75 15.59
CA PRO A 65 -13.07 -19.15 14.29
C PRO A 65 -14.54 -19.27 13.89
N ASN A 66 -15.16 -18.14 13.51
CA ASN A 66 -16.56 -18.09 13.09
C ASN A 66 -16.73 -17.14 11.90
N HIS A 67 -17.60 -17.51 10.96
CA HIS A 67 -17.96 -16.67 9.82
C HIS A 67 -18.98 -15.61 10.26
N ALA A 68 -18.56 -14.38 10.51
CA ALA A 68 -19.44 -13.32 11.03
C ALA A 68 -20.68 -13.03 10.15
N CYS A 69 -20.61 -13.33 8.84
CA CYS A 69 -21.77 -13.19 7.95
C CYS A 69 -22.89 -14.21 8.21
N MET A 70 -22.59 -15.32 8.90
CA MET A 70 -23.52 -16.41 9.19
C MET A 70 -24.04 -16.40 10.64
N VAL A 71 -23.57 -15.46 11.47
CA VAL A 71 -23.94 -15.39 12.90
C VAL A 71 -24.85 -14.19 13.12
N PRO A 72 -26.17 -14.38 13.34
CA PRO A 72 -27.05 -13.31 13.80
C PRO A 72 -26.59 -12.73 15.14
N VAL A 73 -26.68 -11.40 15.31
CA VAL A 73 -26.24 -10.70 16.52
C VAL A 73 -26.90 -11.24 17.78
N LYS A 74 -28.19 -11.61 17.72
CA LYS A 74 -28.92 -12.19 18.84
C LYS A 74 -28.30 -13.48 19.39
N ARG A 75 -27.53 -14.21 18.56
CA ARG A 75 -26.88 -15.44 18.99
C ARG A 75 -25.57 -15.16 19.73
N VAL A 76 -24.94 -14.00 19.56
CA VAL A 76 -23.62 -13.70 20.15
C VAL A 76 -23.69 -13.71 21.68
N GLY A 77 -24.70 -13.07 22.27
CA GLY A 77 -24.88 -13.04 23.72
C GLY A 77 -23.70 -12.39 24.45
N LYS A 78 -23.24 -13.01 25.54
CA LYS A 78 -22.13 -12.50 26.37
C LYS A 78 -20.73 -12.94 25.90
N ARG A 79 -20.66 -13.68 24.80
CA ARG A 79 -19.42 -14.28 24.28
C ARG A 79 -18.45 -13.21 23.80
N ALA A 80 -17.16 -13.47 23.96
CA ALA A 80 -16.12 -12.54 23.53
C ALA A 80 -15.94 -12.64 22.01
N VAL A 81 -16.02 -11.51 21.31
CA VAL A 81 -15.75 -11.41 19.88
C VAL A 81 -14.40 -10.72 19.68
N THR A 82 -13.48 -11.35 18.95
CA THR A 82 -12.18 -10.75 18.61
C THR A 82 -12.06 -10.61 17.09
N THR A 83 -11.79 -9.39 16.63
CA THR A 83 -11.54 -9.06 15.23
C THR A 83 -10.04 -8.82 14.99
N ILE A 84 -9.64 -8.52 13.75
CA ILE A 84 -8.24 -8.22 13.43
C ILE A 84 -7.72 -7.00 14.19
N GLU A 85 -8.57 -6.01 14.45
CA GLU A 85 -8.26 -4.78 15.18
C GLU A 85 -7.80 -5.10 16.62
N GLY A 86 -8.38 -6.13 17.26
CA GLY A 86 -7.96 -6.58 18.58
C GLY A 86 -6.53 -7.13 18.65
N PHE A 87 -5.93 -7.45 17.50
CA PHE A 87 -4.52 -7.86 17.37
C PHE A 87 -3.64 -6.72 16.87
N ALA A 88 -4.14 -5.90 15.94
CA ALA A 88 -3.38 -4.82 15.30
C ALA A 88 -2.99 -3.70 16.27
N ASP A 89 -3.79 -3.47 17.32
CA ASP A 89 -3.51 -2.44 18.33
C ASP A 89 -2.45 -2.90 19.37
N GLN A 90 -2.00 -4.16 19.30
CA GLN A 90 -0.94 -4.68 20.16
C GLN A 90 0.43 -4.33 19.58
N ALA A 91 1.25 -3.62 20.36
CA ALA A 91 2.64 -3.41 20.00
C ALA A 91 3.38 -4.77 19.89
N ASP A 92 4.20 -4.92 18.84
CA ASP A 92 5.08 -6.07 18.62
C ASP A 92 4.35 -7.43 18.51
N HIS A 93 3.23 -7.45 17.80
CA HIS A 93 2.49 -8.68 17.53
C HIS A 93 3.27 -9.56 16.52
N ALA A 94 4.05 -10.51 17.03
CA ALA A 94 4.97 -11.37 16.28
C ALA A 94 4.40 -11.96 14.97
N LEU A 95 3.12 -12.34 14.97
CA LEU A 95 2.43 -12.84 13.77
C LEU A 95 2.27 -11.77 12.69
N ILE A 96 1.78 -10.58 13.04
CA ILE A 96 1.57 -9.45 12.12
C ILE A 96 2.91 -8.96 11.61
N ASP A 97 3.88 -8.78 12.51
CA ASP A 97 5.24 -8.37 12.19
C ASP A 97 5.88 -9.28 11.14
N THR A 98 5.78 -10.60 11.35
CA THR A 98 6.30 -11.59 10.40
C THR A 98 5.48 -11.60 9.10
N TRP A 99 4.17 -11.37 9.16
CA TRP A 99 3.31 -11.25 7.97
C TRP A 99 3.77 -10.11 7.04
N VAL A 100 4.17 -8.99 7.63
CA VAL A 100 4.71 -7.83 6.92
C VAL A 100 6.13 -8.12 6.42
N ALA A 101 6.99 -8.68 7.28
CA ALA A 101 8.38 -9.00 6.92
C ALA A 101 8.47 -9.98 5.73
N GLU A 102 7.59 -10.98 5.70
CA GLU A 102 7.48 -11.97 4.63
C GLU A 102 6.70 -11.47 3.40
N ARG A 103 6.24 -10.20 3.40
CA ARG A 103 5.45 -9.58 2.33
C ARG A 103 4.32 -10.50 1.87
N VAL A 104 3.58 -11.03 2.85
CA VAL A 104 2.53 -12.03 2.59
C VAL A 104 1.38 -11.45 1.75
N PRO A 105 0.84 -10.25 2.05
CA PRO A 105 -0.24 -9.66 1.28
C PRO A 105 0.13 -9.40 -0.19
N GLN A 106 -0.84 -9.62 -1.09
CA GLN A 106 -0.88 -8.97 -2.41
C GLN A 106 -1.99 -7.91 -2.40
N CYS A 107 -3.25 -8.29 -2.67
CA CYS A 107 -4.39 -7.37 -2.58
C CYS A 107 -4.85 -7.07 -1.14
N GLY A 108 -4.30 -7.76 -0.14
CA GLY A 108 -4.66 -7.58 1.27
C GLY A 108 -6.03 -8.09 1.72
N TYR A 109 -6.99 -8.31 0.82
CA TYR A 109 -8.41 -8.49 1.19
C TYR A 109 -8.68 -9.67 2.14
N CYS A 110 -8.07 -10.83 1.91
CA CYS A 110 -8.27 -12.01 2.76
C CYS A 110 -7.34 -12.04 3.99
N GLN A 111 -6.34 -11.15 4.06
CA GLN A 111 -5.26 -11.24 5.04
C GLN A 111 -5.72 -11.03 6.50
N PRO A 112 -6.67 -10.12 6.81
CA PRO A 112 -7.23 -10.03 8.15
C PRO A 112 -7.77 -11.36 8.68
N ALA A 113 -8.56 -12.06 7.88
CA ALA A 113 -9.14 -13.35 8.25
C ALA A 113 -8.08 -14.45 8.36
N GLN A 114 -7.06 -14.44 7.50
CA GLN A 114 -5.93 -15.38 7.59
C GLN A 114 -5.14 -15.20 8.89
N ILE A 115 -4.89 -13.96 9.31
CA ILE A 115 -4.20 -13.65 10.58
C ILE A 115 -5.06 -14.09 11.77
N VAL A 116 -6.36 -13.80 11.76
CA VAL A 116 -7.31 -14.24 12.79
C VAL A 116 -7.33 -15.77 12.92
N ALA A 117 -7.40 -16.50 11.79
CA ALA A 117 -7.34 -17.95 11.77
C ALA A 117 -6.01 -18.50 12.32
N ALA A 118 -4.89 -17.86 11.94
CA ALA A 118 -3.57 -18.27 12.38
C ALA A 118 -3.37 -18.02 13.89
N GLN A 119 -3.92 -16.92 14.42
CA GLN A 119 -3.91 -16.66 15.86
C GLN A 119 -4.67 -17.74 16.63
N ALA A 120 -5.89 -18.09 16.19
CA ALA A 120 -6.66 -19.17 16.81
C ALA A 120 -5.93 -20.52 16.79
N LEU A 121 -5.16 -20.79 15.73
CA LEU A 121 -4.32 -21.97 15.66
C LEU A 121 -3.17 -21.92 16.68
N PHE A 122 -2.51 -20.77 16.83
CA PHE A 122 -1.43 -20.58 17.80
C PHE A 122 -1.90 -20.68 19.26
N ASP A 123 -3.08 -20.14 19.56
CA ASP A 123 -3.68 -20.22 20.90
C ASP A 123 -3.92 -21.68 21.34
N LYS A 124 -4.21 -22.56 20.38
CA LYS A 124 -4.37 -24.01 20.61
C LYS A 124 -3.05 -24.77 20.56
N SER A 125 -2.14 -24.36 19.68
CA SER A 125 -0.86 -25.02 19.46
C SER A 125 0.23 -24.01 19.12
N PRO A 126 1.14 -23.67 20.05
CA PRO A 126 2.22 -22.72 19.80
C PRO A 126 3.19 -23.12 18.68
N LYS A 127 3.20 -24.42 18.32
CA LYS A 127 4.02 -24.99 17.24
C LYS A 127 3.15 -25.89 16.35
N PRO A 128 2.24 -25.31 15.55
CA PRO A 128 1.31 -26.10 14.77
C PRO A 128 2.07 -26.90 13.69
N LYS A 129 1.59 -28.12 13.42
CA LYS A 129 2.11 -28.95 12.32
C LYS A 129 1.62 -28.40 10.97
N LYS A 130 2.33 -28.73 9.89
CA LYS A 130 2.02 -28.25 8.54
C LYS A 130 0.59 -28.59 8.11
N GLU A 131 0.10 -29.76 8.49
CA GLU A 131 -1.24 -30.25 8.15
C GLU A 131 -2.31 -29.42 8.86
N ALA A 132 -2.14 -29.17 10.16
CA ALA A 132 -3.04 -28.31 10.94
C ALA A 132 -3.03 -26.86 10.44
N THR A 133 -1.85 -26.36 10.01
CA THR A 133 -1.76 -25.05 9.36
C THR A 133 -2.51 -25.03 8.03
N ALA A 134 -2.42 -26.08 7.22
CA ALA A 134 -3.16 -26.13 5.95
C ALA A 134 -4.67 -26.10 6.20
N GLU A 135 -5.15 -26.97 7.09
CA GLU A 135 -6.58 -27.07 7.44
C GLU A 135 -7.13 -25.74 7.96
N ALA A 136 -6.42 -25.08 8.88
CA ALA A 136 -6.87 -23.79 9.43
C ALA A 136 -6.93 -22.66 8.38
N MET A 137 -6.04 -22.67 7.37
CA MET A 137 -5.98 -21.63 6.35
C MET A 137 -6.92 -21.92 5.15
N ASP A 138 -7.39 -23.16 4.99
CA ASP A 138 -8.28 -23.57 3.91
C ASP A 138 -9.69 -22.96 4.07
N ASP A 139 -10.10 -22.61 5.30
CA ASP A 139 -11.35 -21.92 5.59
C ASP A 139 -11.37 -20.46 5.09
N VAL A 140 -10.23 -19.92 4.64
CA VAL A 140 -10.10 -18.55 4.13
C VAL A 140 -9.54 -18.55 2.70
N LEU A 141 -10.40 -18.22 1.73
CA LEU A 141 -10.02 -18.20 0.32
C LEU A 141 -9.11 -17.00 -0.03
N CYS A 142 -8.01 -17.27 -0.73
CA CYS A 142 -7.07 -16.28 -1.24
C CYS A 142 -6.96 -16.39 -2.76
N ARG A 143 -7.57 -15.43 -3.49
CA ARG A 143 -7.52 -15.45 -4.96
C ARG A 143 -6.16 -15.04 -5.54
N CYS A 144 -5.37 -14.28 -4.78
CA CYS A 144 -3.99 -13.95 -5.14
C CYS A 144 -3.01 -15.13 -4.99
N GLY A 145 -3.42 -16.22 -4.33
CA GLY A 145 -2.62 -17.43 -4.18
C GLY A 145 -1.42 -17.29 -3.23
N THR A 146 -1.48 -16.42 -2.22
CA THR A 146 -0.34 -16.16 -1.31
C THR A 146 -0.14 -17.22 -0.22
N TYR A 147 -0.79 -18.38 -0.32
CA TYR A 147 -0.76 -19.46 0.67
C TYR A 147 0.63 -19.95 1.05
N GLN A 148 1.58 -19.97 0.11
CA GLN A 148 2.96 -20.34 0.43
C GLN A 148 3.63 -19.32 1.34
N ARG A 149 3.42 -18.01 1.11
CA ARG A 149 3.93 -16.95 1.99
C ARG A 149 3.26 -16.99 3.36
N ILE A 150 1.96 -17.26 3.41
CA ILE A 150 1.20 -17.48 4.67
C ILE A 150 1.84 -18.62 5.48
N ARG A 151 2.07 -19.77 4.85
CA ARG A 151 2.69 -20.94 5.51
C ARG A 151 4.12 -20.66 5.96
N THR A 152 4.89 -19.91 5.18
CA THR A 152 6.24 -19.46 5.56
C THR A 152 6.20 -18.58 6.80
N ALA A 153 5.33 -17.57 6.83
CA ALA A 153 5.18 -16.67 7.97
C ALA A 153 4.79 -17.42 9.25
N ILE A 154 3.77 -18.29 9.18
CA ILE A 154 3.34 -19.12 10.32
C ILE A 154 4.49 -20.03 10.79
N SER A 155 5.22 -20.66 9.85
CA SER A 155 6.36 -21.53 10.19
C SER A 155 7.53 -20.76 10.82
N ALA A 156 7.75 -19.51 10.41
CA ALA A 156 8.77 -18.65 11.00
C ALA A 156 8.41 -18.27 12.43
N VAL A 157 7.16 -17.86 12.68
CA VAL A 157 6.65 -17.56 14.02
C VAL A 157 6.73 -18.79 14.94
N ALA A 158 6.24 -19.95 14.48
CA ALA A 158 6.29 -21.22 15.24
C ALA A 158 7.73 -21.66 15.59
N ALA A 159 8.71 -21.30 14.76
CA ALA A 159 10.12 -21.60 14.99
C ALA A 159 10.84 -20.59 15.90
N GLY A 160 10.14 -19.57 16.43
CA GLY A 160 10.76 -18.48 17.19
C GLY A 160 11.65 -17.58 16.32
N ARG A 161 11.44 -17.60 15.01
CA ARG A 161 12.14 -16.76 14.02
C ARG A 161 11.24 -15.62 13.56
N ALA A 162 10.32 -15.18 14.41
CA ALA A 162 9.51 -13.99 14.15
C ALA A 162 10.45 -12.81 13.93
N ARG A 163 10.14 -12.01 12.90
CA ARG A 163 10.94 -10.85 12.53
C ARG A 163 9.99 -9.69 12.37
N LYS A 164 10.33 -8.57 12.99
CA LYS A 164 9.77 -7.29 12.59
C LYS A 164 10.30 -6.98 11.20
N ALA A 165 9.43 -6.52 10.31
CA ALA A 165 9.92 -5.88 9.11
C ALA A 165 10.88 -4.76 9.54
N ALA A 166 11.98 -4.56 8.81
CA ALA A 166 12.72 -3.31 8.96
C ALA A 166 11.68 -2.19 8.86
N GLU A 167 11.74 -1.22 9.78
CA GLU A 167 10.90 -0.03 9.65
C GLU A 167 11.07 0.43 8.21
N PRO A 168 9.98 0.53 7.41
CA PRO A 168 10.11 1.17 6.13
C PRO A 168 10.70 2.54 6.44
N ALA A 169 11.88 2.83 5.89
CA ALA A 169 12.49 4.15 6.01
C ALA A 169 11.37 5.18 5.81
N ALA A 170 11.12 5.99 6.86
CA ALA A 170 9.90 6.74 7.08
C ALA A 170 9.18 7.08 5.77
N LEU A 171 8.04 6.40 5.52
CA LEU A 171 7.28 6.34 4.26
C LEU A 171 7.70 7.39 3.20
N ALA A 172 8.70 7.04 2.39
CA ALA A 172 8.77 7.56 1.05
C ALA A 172 7.58 7.01 0.25
N GLY A 173 6.69 7.88 -0.21
CA GLY A 173 5.43 7.48 -0.82
C GLY A 173 4.20 7.58 0.10
N GLN A 174 4.18 8.50 1.07
CA GLN A 174 2.87 9.02 1.48
C GLN A 174 2.16 9.50 0.22
N ILE A 175 1.03 8.86 -0.12
CA ILE A 175 0.03 9.46 -0.98
C ILE A 175 -0.37 10.74 -0.28
N VAL A 176 0.20 11.85 -0.70
CA VAL A 176 -0.32 13.12 -0.25
C VAL A 176 -1.44 13.41 -1.20
N MET A 177 -2.67 13.30 -0.69
CA MET A 177 -3.87 13.85 -1.33
C MET A 177 -3.83 15.38 -1.24
N ALA A 178 -2.71 15.99 -1.64
CA ALA A 178 -2.52 17.42 -1.80
C ALA A 178 -2.13 17.62 -3.25
N GLU A 179 -2.84 18.54 -3.90
CA GLU A 179 -2.54 18.93 -5.27
C GLU A 179 -1.10 19.47 -5.33
N PRO A 180 -0.31 19.10 -6.36
CA PRO A 180 1.03 19.68 -6.56
C PRO A 180 0.92 21.20 -6.66
N GLN A 181 1.77 21.91 -5.92
CA GLN A 181 1.79 23.39 -5.86
C GLN A 181 3.04 23.98 -6.52
N GLY A 182 4.03 23.15 -6.80
CA GLY A 182 5.28 23.53 -7.42
C GLY A 182 5.22 23.70 -8.95
N THR A 183 6.38 23.56 -9.57
CA THR A 183 6.53 23.70 -11.01
C THR A 183 6.59 22.33 -11.68
N PHE A 184 5.65 22.08 -12.59
CA PHE A 184 5.72 20.93 -13.49
C PHE A 184 6.83 21.13 -14.52
N ILE A 185 7.81 20.23 -14.53
CA ILE A 185 8.89 20.22 -15.53
C ILE A 185 8.45 19.43 -16.77
N ASN A 186 7.62 18.42 -16.55
CA ASN A 186 6.84 17.69 -17.56
C ASN A 186 5.47 17.30 -16.97
N GLU A 187 4.71 16.46 -17.66
CA GLU A 187 3.34 16.09 -17.26
C GLU A 187 3.22 15.18 -16.02
N TRP A 188 4.33 14.58 -15.56
CA TRP A 188 4.34 13.62 -14.45
C TRP A 188 5.09 14.12 -13.22
N VAL A 189 6.09 15.00 -13.38
CA VAL A 189 6.98 15.42 -12.30
C VAL A 189 6.84 16.91 -12.04
N CYS A 190 6.41 17.23 -10.82
CA CYS A 190 6.39 18.56 -10.26
C CYS A 190 7.52 18.71 -9.23
N ILE A 191 8.28 19.80 -9.28
CA ILE A 191 9.28 20.14 -8.26
C ILE A 191 8.69 21.22 -7.35
N GLU A 192 8.59 20.91 -6.07
CA GLU A 192 8.04 21.79 -5.04
C GLU A 192 9.07 22.82 -4.55
N PRO A 193 8.64 23.94 -3.93
CA PRO A 193 9.55 24.94 -3.36
C PRO A 193 10.49 24.39 -2.28
N ASP A 194 10.08 23.33 -1.58
CA ASP A 194 10.89 22.62 -0.57
C ASP A 194 11.90 21.63 -1.18
N ASN A 195 12.06 21.63 -2.51
CA ASN A 195 12.92 20.74 -3.28
C ASN A 195 12.47 19.27 -3.31
N SER A 196 11.24 18.96 -2.88
CA SER A 196 10.65 17.64 -3.09
C SER A 196 10.12 17.46 -4.51
N ALA A 197 10.12 16.22 -4.99
CA ALA A 197 9.56 15.84 -6.29
C ALA A 197 8.21 15.16 -6.09
N VAL A 198 7.16 15.69 -6.70
CA VAL A 198 5.82 15.11 -6.70
C VAL A 198 5.59 14.39 -8.03
N LEU A 199 5.46 13.07 -7.96
CA LEU A 199 5.07 12.20 -9.07
C LEU A 199 3.55 12.14 -9.16
N VAL A 200 2.99 12.54 -10.30
CA VAL A 200 1.55 12.50 -10.59
C VAL A 200 1.22 11.29 -11.47
N ILE A 201 0.42 10.36 -10.95
CA ILE A 201 0.06 9.12 -11.65
C ILE A 201 -1.39 8.70 -11.41
N ASN A 202 -1.92 7.86 -12.30
CA ASN A 202 -3.29 7.32 -12.24
C ASN A 202 -3.41 5.95 -11.55
N HIS A 203 -2.35 5.45 -10.90
CA HIS A 203 -2.36 4.12 -10.26
C HIS A 203 -2.86 4.20 -8.81
N SER A 204 -3.57 3.16 -8.36
CA SER A 204 -4.06 3.06 -6.98
C SER A 204 -3.20 2.15 -6.12
N GLU A 205 -2.97 2.54 -4.87
CA GLU A 205 -2.34 1.71 -3.84
C GLU A 205 -3.40 1.02 -2.98
N MET A 206 -3.38 -0.31 -2.93
CA MET A 206 -4.29 -1.13 -2.13
C MET A 206 -3.49 -2.03 -1.16
N GLY A 207 -2.24 -1.68 -0.86
CA GLY A 207 -1.32 -2.40 0.02
C GLY A 207 -0.33 -3.32 -0.71
N GLN A 208 -0.24 -3.23 -2.04
CA GLN A 208 0.71 -3.99 -2.86
C GLN A 208 2.10 -3.32 -2.97
N GLY A 209 2.23 -2.06 -2.57
CA GLY A 209 3.48 -1.30 -2.65
C GLY A 209 3.82 -0.81 -4.06
N ALA A 210 2.81 -0.64 -4.92
CA ALA A 210 2.98 -0.16 -6.28
C ALA A 210 3.49 1.28 -6.31
N LEU A 211 3.04 2.12 -5.38
CA LEU A 211 3.47 3.52 -5.31
C LEU A 211 4.93 3.65 -4.89
N ASN A 212 5.39 2.79 -3.98
CA ASN A 212 6.80 2.75 -3.62
C ASN A 212 7.65 2.38 -4.83
N ALA A 213 7.22 1.39 -5.63
CA ALA A 213 7.97 0.97 -6.81
C ALA A 213 8.10 2.09 -7.85
N VAL A 214 7.01 2.78 -8.19
CA VAL A 214 7.05 3.89 -9.16
C VAL A 214 7.77 5.13 -8.62
N ALA A 215 7.67 5.40 -7.30
CA ALA A 215 8.47 6.42 -6.65
C ALA A 215 9.97 6.08 -6.73
N THR A 216 10.35 4.81 -6.54
CA THR A 216 11.74 4.35 -6.73
C THR A 216 12.22 4.55 -8.16
N LEU A 217 11.40 4.29 -9.18
CA LEU A 217 11.78 4.52 -10.58
C LEU A 217 12.11 5.99 -10.85
N ILE A 218 11.28 6.89 -10.33
CA ILE A 218 11.46 8.33 -10.50
C ILE A 218 12.64 8.83 -9.66
N ALA A 219 12.75 8.42 -8.41
CA ALA A 219 13.85 8.79 -7.53
C ALA A 219 15.20 8.40 -8.13
N GLU A 220 15.27 7.18 -8.67
CA GLU A 220 16.46 6.68 -9.37
C GLU A 220 16.82 7.62 -10.51
N GLU A 221 15.95 7.82 -11.49
CA GLU A 221 16.31 8.61 -12.67
C GLU A 221 16.50 10.11 -12.38
N LEU A 222 15.83 10.66 -11.37
CA LEU A 222 15.99 12.05 -10.95
C LEU A 222 17.24 12.28 -10.10
N GLU A 223 17.99 11.26 -9.68
CA GLU A 223 19.11 11.42 -8.75
C GLU A 223 18.69 12.14 -7.45
N VAL A 224 17.56 11.71 -6.86
CA VAL A 224 17.06 12.19 -5.56
C VAL A 224 16.96 11.05 -4.56
N GLU A 225 16.99 11.40 -3.28
CA GLU A 225 16.67 10.42 -2.24
C GLU A 225 15.20 10.00 -2.34
N LEU A 226 14.91 8.74 -2.05
CA LEU A 226 13.54 8.22 -2.12
C LEU A 226 12.60 9.01 -1.18
N SER A 227 13.10 9.49 -0.04
CA SER A 227 12.37 10.35 0.91
C SER A 227 11.98 11.73 0.35
N GLN A 228 12.61 12.18 -0.74
CA GLN A 228 12.26 13.42 -1.44
C GLN A 228 11.12 13.22 -2.45
N VAL A 229 10.68 11.99 -2.70
CA VAL A 229 9.63 11.70 -3.68
C VAL A 229 8.28 11.49 -2.99
N ARG A 230 7.30 12.26 -3.43
CA ARG A 230 5.89 12.16 -3.04
C ARG A 230 5.06 11.72 -4.24
N VAL A 231 3.93 11.07 -3.99
CA VAL A 231 3.01 10.66 -5.07
C VAL A 231 1.66 11.34 -4.89
N ALA A 232 1.15 11.91 -5.98
CA ALA A 232 -0.18 12.51 -6.07
C ALA A 232 -1.03 11.79 -7.13
N THR A 233 -2.35 11.81 -6.93
CA THR A 233 -3.28 11.21 -7.89
C THR A 233 -3.46 12.13 -9.09
N ALA A 234 -3.34 11.55 -10.29
CA ALA A 234 -3.58 12.26 -11.53
C ALA A 234 -5.07 12.65 -11.69
N PRO A 235 -5.36 13.85 -12.21
CA PRO A 235 -6.71 14.19 -12.64
C PRO A 235 -7.14 13.32 -13.82
N ALA A 236 -8.43 13.31 -14.13
CA ALA A 236 -8.94 12.61 -15.31
C ALA A 236 -8.44 13.31 -16.60
N ASP A 237 -7.48 12.71 -17.29
CA ASP A 237 -6.88 13.23 -18.53
C ASP A 237 -6.27 12.06 -19.33
N ARG A 238 -6.47 12.08 -20.65
CA ARG A 238 -5.98 11.03 -21.57
C ARG A 238 -4.47 10.85 -21.51
N LYS A 239 -3.71 11.90 -21.18
CA LYS A 239 -2.25 11.78 -21.03
C LYS A 239 -1.86 10.81 -19.92
N TYR A 240 -2.72 10.55 -18.93
CA TYR A 240 -2.46 9.56 -17.88
C TYR A 240 -3.05 8.18 -18.20
N ASN A 241 -3.43 7.90 -19.45
CA ASN A 241 -3.89 6.57 -19.83
C ASN A 241 -2.81 5.50 -19.59
N ASN A 242 -3.26 4.32 -19.14
CA ASN A 242 -2.40 3.15 -19.02
C ASN A 242 -1.96 2.70 -20.43
N PRO A 243 -0.66 2.51 -20.68
CA PRO A 243 -0.16 2.20 -22.03
C PRO A 243 -0.62 0.85 -22.57
N THR A 244 -1.02 -0.08 -21.69
CA THR A 244 -1.51 -1.42 -22.08
C THR A 244 -2.97 -1.38 -22.54
N PHE A 245 -3.77 -0.48 -22.00
CA PHE A 245 -5.23 -0.48 -22.18
C PHE A 245 -5.79 0.80 -22.83
N ASP A 246 -4.94 1.80 -23.06
CA ASP A 246 -5.29 3.14 -23.58
C ASP A 246 -6.52 3.76 -22.90
N THR A 247 -6.60 3.58 -21.59
CA THR A 247 -7.61 4.20 -20.73
C THR A 247 -7.01 4.45 -19.36
N GLN A 248 -7.52 5.44 -18.64
CA GLN A 248 -7.06 5.78 -17.28
C GLN A 248 -7.61 4.77 -16.26
N LEU A 249 -7.13 3.53 -16.38
CA LEU A 249 -7.38 2.43 -15.45
C LEU A 249 -6.54 2.59 -14.19
N THR A 250 -7.16 2.40 -13.03
CA THR A 250 -6.53 2.53 -11.70
C THR A 250 -6.01 1.20 -11.13
N GLY A 251 -6.04 0.10 -11.92
CA GLY A 251 -5.72 -1.26 -11.48
C GLY A 251 -4.22 -1.60 -11.39
N GLY A 252 -3.78 -2.15 -10.25
CA GLY A 252 -2.38 -2.26 -9.83
C GLY A 252 -1.53 -3.44 -10.35
N SER A 253 -2.08 -4.42 -11.08
CA SER A 253 -1.30 -5.61 -11.50
C SER A 253 -0.32 -5.35 -12.67
N THR A 254 -0.45 -4.21 -13.35
CA THR A 254 0.42 -3.82 -14.48
C THR A 254 1.21 -2.55 -14.20
N THR A 255 1.08 -1.94 -13.01
CA THR A 255 1.69 -0.64 -12.71
C THR A 255 3.19 -0.64 -12.95
N VAL A 256 3.94 -1.53 -12.29
CA VAL A 256 5.41 -1.50 -12.42
C VAL A 256 5.87 -1.87 -13.83
N SER A 257 5.30 -2.91 -14.43
CA SER A 257 5.72 -3.35 -15.76
C SER A 257 5.31 -2.38 -16.87
N GLY A 258 4.14 -1.75 -16.75
CA GLY A 258 3.63 -0.78 -17.71
C GLY A 258 4.30 0.59 -17.60
N GLU A 259 4.70 0.98 -16.39
CA GLU A 259 5.35 2.26 -16.13
C GLU A 259 6.88 2.21 -16.15
N TRP A 260 7.47 1.01 -16.22
CA TRP A 260 8.92 0.80 -16.12
C TRP A 260 9.73 1.74 -17.01
N GLU A 261 9.43 1.77 -18.31
CA GLU A 261 10.17 2.58 -19.26
C GLU A 261 9.67 4.03 -19.26
N ARG A 262 8.35 4.22 -19.21
CA ARG A 262 7.71 5.53 -19.28
C ARG A 262 8.13 6.46 -18.15
N LEU A 263 8.05 6.01 -16.90
CA LEU A 263 8.43 6.84 -15.76
C LEU A 263 9.94 7.04 -15.65
N ARG A 264 10.72 6.07 -16.11
CA ARG A 264 12.17 6.26 -16.16
C ARG A 264 12.56 7.33 -17.19
N LEU A 265 11.94 7.31 -18.37
CA LEU A 265 12.11 8.35 -19.37
C LEU A 265 11.62 9.71 -18.85
N ALA A 266 10.49 9.75 -18.15
CA ALA A 266 9.99 10.94 -17.48
C ALA A 266 11.01 11.54 -16.52
N GLY A 267 11.58 10.73 -15.62
CA GLY A 267 12.58 11.17 -14.65
C GLY A 267 13.87 11.63 -15.33
N ALA A 268 14.39 10.85 -16.28
CA ALA A 268 15.62 11.21 -17.00
C ALA A 268 15.46 12.50 -17.80
N THR A 269 14.29 12.72 -18.43
CA THR A 269 14.00 13.97 -19.17
C THR A 269 14.05 15.17 -18.23
N VAL A 270 13.45 15.06 -17.05
CA VAL A 270 13.45 16.13 -16.04
C VAL A 270 14.86 16.40 -15.53
N ARG A 271 15.65 15.35 -15.26
CA ARG A 271 17.07 15.47 -14.90
C ARG A 271 17.84 16.26 -15.96
N GLU A 272 17.74 15.90 -17.23
CA GLU A 272 18.43 16.60 -18.31
C GLU A 272 17.98 18.07 -18.44
N LYS A 273 16.69 18.36 -18.29
CA LYS A 273 16.18 19.75 -18.30
C LYS A 273 16.71 20.58 -17.14
N LEU A 274 16.85 19.99 -15.95
CA LEU A 274 17.44 20.64 -14.77
C LEU A 274 18.94 20.90 -14.98
N ILE A 275 19.69 19.92 -15.50
CA ILE A 275 21.12 20.08 -15.80
C ILE A 275 21.31 21.18 -16.85
N GLY A 276 20.54 21.16 -17.94
CA GLY A 276 20.58 22.20 -18.98
C GLY A 276 20.22 23.59 -18.43
N ALA A 277 19.25 23.69 -17.52
CA ALA A 277 18.91 24.95 -16.87
C ALA A 277 20.08 25.50 -16.03
N ALA A 278 20.75 24.65 -15.26
CA ALA A 278 21.91 25.04 -14.45
C ALA A 278 23.09 25.46 -15.32
N ALA A 279 23.41 24.67 -16.35
CA ALA A 279 24.47 24.97 -17.31
C ALA A 279 24.25 26.34 -17.98
N ALA A 280 23.01 26.64 -18.36
CA ALA A 280 22.63 27.91 -18.96
C ALA A 280 22.65 29.10 -17.97
N ILE A 281 22.44 28.87 -16.66
CA ILE A 281 22.61 29.92 -15.63
C ILE A 281 24.09 30.22 -15.42
N TRP A 282 24.91 29.19 -15.46
CA TRP A 282 26.34 29.26 -15.20
C TRP A 282 27.19 29.64 -16.42
N ASP A 283 26.58 29.63 -17.60
CA ASP A 283 27.23 29.82 -18.92
C ASP A 283 28.39 28.82 -19.12
N VAL A 284 28.08 27.53 -18.92
CA VAL A 284 29.03 26.42 -19.03
C VAL A 284 28.49 25.31 -19.92
N ASP A 285 29.36 24.40 -20.32
CA ASP A 285 28.95 23.19 -21.04
C ASP A 285 28.12 22.28 -20.12
N GLN A 286 26.98 21.80 -20.62
CA GLN A 286 26.11 20.86 -19.90
C GLN A 286 26.85 19.58 -19.52
N ALA A 287 27.82 19.13 -20.33
CA ALA A 287 28.61 17.94 -20.05
C ALA A 287 29.52 18.08 -18.80
N GLN A 288 29.71 19.30 -18.30
CA GLN A 288 30.45 19.58 -17.06
C GLN A 288 29.54 19.60 -15.82
N CYS A 289 28.24 19.33 -16.00
CA CYS A 289 27.25 19.36 -14.95
C CYS A 289 26.66 17.95 -14.75
N HIS A 290 26.45 17.55 -13.51
CA HIS A 290 25.73 16.32 -13.17
C HIS A 290 24.72 16.58 -12.07
N ALA A 291 23.78 15.65 -11.91
CA ALA A 291 22.80 15.71 -10.85
C ALA A 291 23.11 14.71 -9.74
N GLU A 292 22.93 15.12 -8.49
CA GLU A 292 23.09 14.28 -7.32
C GLU A 292 22.24 14.80 -6.15
N SER A 293 21.58 13.91 -5.42
CA SER A 293 20.80 14.21 -4.21
C SER A 293 19.90 15.46 -4.33
N GLY A 294 19.19 15.60 -5.47
CA GLY A 294 18.26 16.72 -5.70
C GLY A 294 18.91 18.08 -5.94
N VAL A 295 20.17 18.11 -6.36
CA VAL A 295 20.85 19.31 -6.84
C VAL A 295 21.60 19.02 -8.14
N VAL A 296 21.84 20.06 -8.94
CA VAL A 296 22.79 20.02 -10.06
C VAL A 296 24.11 20.61 -9.60
N VAL A 297 25.21 20.00 -10.01
CA VAL A 297 26.58 20.34 -9.63
C VAL A 297 27.41 20.58 -10.88
N HIS A 298 28.16 21.68 -10.92
CA HIS A 298 29.17 21.91 -11.96
C HIS A 298 30.53 21.38 -11.48
N GLU A 299 30.96 20.23 -11.99
CA GLU A 299 32.13 19.49 -11.51
C GLU A 299 33.41 20.35 -11.40
N PRO A 300 33.79 21.16 -12.41
CA PRO A 300 35.04 21.91 -12.37
C PRO A 300 35.10 22.97 -11.27
N THR A 301 33.95 23.48 -10.82
CA THR A 301 33.88 24.59 -9.85
C THR A 301 33.26 24.21 -8.50
N GLY A 302 32.54 23.10 -8.43
CA GLY A 302 31.75 22.72 -7.27
C GLY A 302 30.52 23.60 -7.01
N ARG A 303 30.13 24.50 -7.93
CA ARG A 303 28.87 25.26 -7.82
C ARG A 303 27.68 24.31 -7.81
N ARG A 304 26.66 24.63 -7.01
CA ARG A 304 25.46 23.81 -6.82
C ARG A 304 24.22 24.67 -6.94
N LEU A 305 23.17 24.14 -7.56
CA LEU A 305 21.82 24.71 -7.58
C LEU A 305 20.82 23.59 -7.28
N SER A 306 19.88 23.86 -6.38
CA SER A 306 18.80 22.91 -6.08
C SER A 306 17.82 22.80 -7.23
N TYR A 307 17.05 21.71 -7.28
CA TYR A 307 16.03 21.54 -8.30
C TYR A 307 14.95 22.61 -8.22
N SER A 308 14.56 23.05 -7.02
CA SER A 308 13.56 24.11 -6.85
C SER A 308 14.05 25.46 -7.41
N GLU A 309 15.35 25.79 -7.26
CA GLU A 309 15.96 26.98 -7.88
C GLU A 309 15.98 26.91 -9.42
N LEU A 310 16.04 25.71 -9.98
CA LEU A 310 16.13 25.46 -11.41
C LEU A 310 14.76 25.26 -12.09
N ALA A 311 13.72 24.94 -11.31
CA ALA A 311 12.48 24.37 -11.79
C ALA A 311 11.78 25.22 -12.86
N GLU A 312 11.60 26.53 -12.61
CA GLU A 312 10.92 27.41 -13.57
C GLU A 312 11.69 27.58 -14.88
N ARG A 313 13.03 27.54 -14.84
CA ARG A 313 13.86 27.67 -16.04
C ARG A 313 13.86 26.36 -16.80
N ALA A 314 13.99 25.24 -16.11
CA ALA A 314 13.91 23.91 -16.69
C ALA A 314 12.56 23.67 -17.37
N ALA A 315 11.44 24.04 -16.74
CA ALA A 315 10.10 23.91 -17.33
C ALA A 315 9.92 24.68 -18.64
N ARG A 316 10.57 25.85 -18.77
CA ARG A 316 10.56 26.69 -19.99
C ARG A 316 11.64 26.32 -21.00
N GLY A 317 12.57 25.44 -20.63
CA GLY A 317 13.66 24.98 -21.48
C GLY A 317 13.17 24.09 -22.62
N ALA A 318 14.01 23.94 -23.64
CA ALA A 318 13.74 23.02 -24.74
C ALA A 318 13.69 21.56 -24.24
N GLU A 319 12.88 20.74 -24.92
CA GLU A 319 12.89 19.30 -24.68
C GLU A 319 14.20 18.69 -25.20
N PRO A 320 14.88 17.82 -24.41
CA PRO A 320 16.08 17.15 -24.88
C PRO A 320 15.76 16.18 -26.02
N GLU A 321 16.57 16.20 -27.09
CA GLU A 321 16.34 15.32 -28.26
C GLU A 321 16.65 13.84 -27.99
N ASN A 322 17.62 13.55 -27.12
CA ASN A 322 18.03 12.19 -26.78
C ASN A 322 18.23 12.06 -25.27
N VAL A 323 17.24 11.47 -24.59
CA VAL A 323 17.31 11.21 -23.15
C VAL A 323 17.79 9.78 -22.92
N ALA A 324 19.00 9.64 -22.38
CA ALA A 324 19.55 8.34 -22.02
C ALA A 324 19.04 7.90 -20.64
N LEU A 325 18.52 6.67 -20.59
CA LEU A 325 18.18 6.01 -19.33
C LEU A 325 19.44 5.44 -18.67
N LYS A 326 19.47 5.44 -17.33
CA LYS A 326 20.57 4.80 -16.60
C LYS A 326 20.63 3.29 -16.89
N PRO A 327 21.80 2.71 -17.18
CA PRO A 327 21.91 1.25 -17.27
C PRO A 327 21.74 0.62 -15.88
N PRO A 328 21.31 -0.67 -15.79
CA PRO A 328 21.15 -1.35 -14.50
C PRO A 328 22.41 -1.36 -13.62
N SER A 329 23.60 -1.25 -14.21
CA SER A 329 24.87 -1.14 -13.49
C SER A 329 25.00 0.13 -12.65
N GLU A 330 24.23 1.18 -12.97
CA GLU A 330 24.26 2.47 -12.30
C GLU A 330 23.12 2.65 -11.29
N PHE A 331 22.24 1.65 -11.14
CA PHE A 331 21.12 1.74 -10.21
C PHE A 331 21.58 1.74 -8.75
N ARG A 332 21.13 2.77 -8.02
CA ARG A 332 21.39 2.98 -6.58
C ARG A 332 20.23 2.53 -5.71
N LEU A 333 19.00 2.66 -6.19
CA LEU A 333 17.75 2.34 -5.48
C LEU A 333 17.07 1.09 -6.07
N ILE A 334 17.00 0.97 -7.40
CA ILE A 334 16.30 -0.13 -8.06
C ILE A 334 17.02 -1.46 -7.81
N GLY A 335 16.30 -2.45 -7.28
CA GLY A 335 16.84 -3.80 -7.05
C GLY A 335 17.80 -3.89 -5.85
N ARG A 336 17.94 -2.83 -5.06
CA ARG A 336 18.74 -2.79 -3.83
C ARG A 336 17.82 -2.90 -2.60
N SER A 337 18.27 -3.63 -1.59
CA SER A 337 17.66 -3.59 -0.26
C SER A 337 18.22 -2.37 0.47
N SER A 338 17.37 -1.36 0.67
CA SER A 338 17.60 -0.24 1.59
C SER A 338 17.78 -0.73 3.02
#